data_AF-A0A8E0V2C7-F1
#
_entry.id   AF-A0A8E0V2C7-F1
#
_cell.length_a   1.000
_cell.length_b   1.000
_cell.length_c   1.000
_cell.angle_alpha   90.00
_cell.angle_beta   90.00
_cell.angle_gamma   90.00
#
_symmetry.space_group_name_H-M   'P 1'
#
loop_
_entity.id
_entity.type
_entity.pdbx_description
1 polymer ?
#
loop_
_entity_poly.entity_id
_entity_poly.type
_entity_poly.pdbx_seq_one_letter_code
_entity_poly.pdbx_strand_id
1 'polypeptide(L)'
;MVPATTLIAVEFNVSRTESILTLALYTLGIALGPIFIAPLSEILGRKWLYVITASCLLAFTGAAAGAQNFGTLLVCRFLAGFLGSAGVAMGAGTISDVWALGRTGGIVSLLFILGPFLGPSLGPLAGAYILHNHRDDWRWTQYLLLILGAPIVLGTLLMQETAKNRILRNASKAKEGSESGNQQTPFSQIMRFSVVRPVKMLCDEAIVLSLTIYTAFAYAVTFSYFGSAMYVLQLEYGFDLRHAGLGFISVVIGYVMAIITFLVFDSTLYAKALQAGGGDAAPEHRLYAGMMGSVLLPVGLFW
;
A
#
# COMPACT_ATOMS: atom_id res chain seq x y z
N MET A 1 10.83 7.46 8.16
CA MET A 1 10.60 8.11 9.47
C MET A 1 10.83 7.22 10.65
N VAL A 2 10.57 5.91 10.58
CA VAL A 2 10.91 4.95 11.65
C VAL A 2 12.30 5.20 12.29
N PRO A 3 13.42 5.24 11.52
CA PRO A 3 14.75 5.47 12.09
C PRO A 3 14.95 6.90 12.65
N ALA A 4 14.07 7.84 12.29
CA ALA A 4 14.18 9.24 12.67
C ALA A 4 13.26 9.63 13.85
N THR A 5 12.52 8.68 14.43
CA THR A 5 11.53 8.96 15.48
C THR A 5 12.14 9.61 16.72
N THR A 6 13.34 9.20 17.11
CA THR A 6 14.09 9.79 18.24
C THR A 6 14.55 11.21 17.96
N LEU A 7 15.00 11.48 16.74
CA LEU A 7 15.48 12.79 16.30
C LEU A 7 14.35 13.82 16.22
N ILE A 8 13.18 13.39 15.73
CA ILE A 8 11.96 14.21 15.71
C ILE A 8 11.53 14.56 17.14
N ALA A 9 11.64 13.63 18.08
CA ALA A 9 11.30 13.87 19.49
C ALA A 9 12.17 14.97 20.11
N VAL A 10 13.47 14.94 19.83
CA VAL A 10 14.43 15.94 20.32
C VAL A 10 14.20 17.30 19.66
N GLU A 11 14.07 17.35 18.33
CA GLU A 11 13.91 18.60 17.57
C GLU A 11 12.65 19.38 17.98
N PHE A 12 11.53 18.67 18.15
CA PHE A 12 10.25 19.31 18.50
C PHE A 12 9.97 19.36 19.99
N ASN A 13 10.90 18.88 20.83
CA ASN A 13 10.75 18.80 22.29
C ASN A 13 9.44 18.10 22.70
N VAL A 14 9.15 16.97 22.05
CA VAL A 14 7.96 16.15 22.30
C VAL A 14 8.35 14.79 22.85
N SER A 15 7.41 14.13 23.51
CA SER A 15 7.63 12.77 23.99
C SER A 15 7.84 11.80 22.82
N ARG A 16 8.50 10.67 23.10
CA ARG A 16 8.66 9.59 22.12
C ARG A 16 7.31 9.06 21.64
N THR A 17 6.34 8.94 22.56
CA THR A 17 4.97 8.51 22.25
C THR A 17 4.30 9.43 21.25
N GLU A 18 4.47 10.74 21.40
CA GLU A 18 3.98 11.72 20.43
C GLU A 18 4.71 11.58 19.09
N SER A 19 6.02 11.38 19.08
CA SER A 19 6.76 11.20 17.82
C SER A 19 6.30 9.99 17.00
N ILE A 20 5.88 8.90 17.64
CA ILE A 20 5.29 7.72 16.97
C ILE A 20 3.96 8.07 16.30
N LEU A 21 3.24 9.09 16.77
CA LEU A 21 1.99 9.56 16.17
C LEU A 21 2.17 9.96 14.69
N THR A 22 3.36 10.42 14.30
CA THR A 22 3.67 10.73 12.89
C THR A 22 3.55 9.50 11.99
N LEU A 23 3.99 8.33 12.45
CA LEU A 23 3.85 7.06 11.76
C LEU A 23 2.40 6.56 11.83
N ALA A 24 1.77 6.65 13.00
CA ALA A 24 0.40 6.19 13.20
C ALA A 24 -0.60 6.96 12.32
N LEU A 25 -0.50 8.29 12.23
CA LEU A 25 -1.36 9.11 11.37
C LEU A 25 -1.12 8.85 9.88
N TYR A 26 0.12 8.56 9.47
CA TYR A 26 0.41 8.16 8.10
C TYR A 26 -0.28 6.83 7.77
N THR A 27 -0.16 5.83 8.64
CA THR A 27 -0.84 4.53 8.50
C THR A 27 -2.37 4.67 8.54
N LEU A 28 -2.90 5.52 9.42
CA LEU A 28 -4.33 5.86 9.47
C LEU A 28 -4.81 6.48 8.15
N GLY A 29 -4.02 7.41 7.59
CA GLY A 29 -4.29 7.98 6.28
C GLY A 29 -4.36 6.89 5.20
N ILE A 30 -3.39 5.96 5.19
CA ILE A 30 -3.39 4.83 4.25
C ILE A 30 -4.63 3.94 4.42
N ALA A 31 -5.10 3.73 5.65
CA ALA A 31 -6.29 2.92 5.91
C ALA A 31 -7.59 3.60 5.42
N LEU A 32 -7.71 4.93 5.60
CA LEU A 32 -8.92 5.68 5.26
C LEU A 32 -8.99 6.09 3.79
N GLY A 33 -7.85 6.31 3.13
CA GLY A 33 -7.79 6.82 1.76
C GLY A 33 -8.51 5.96 0.72
N PRO A 34 -8.33 4.61 0.69
CA PRO A 34 -8.97 3.74 -0.30
C PRO A 34 -10.49 3.82 -0.32
N ILE A 35 -11.12 4.12 0.82
CA ILE A 35 -12.58 4.27 0.96
C ILE A 35 -13.12 5.33 -0.02
N PHE A 36 -12.36 6.40 -0.22
CA PHE A 36 -12.75 7.50 -1.11
C PHE A 36 -12.09 7.40 -2.49
N ILE A 37 -10.81 7.00 -2.54
CA ILE A 37 -10.02 7.02 -3.77
C ILE A 37 -10.44 5.90 -4.73
N ALA A 38 -10.78 4.70 -4.22
CA ALA A 38 -11.23 3.59 -5.06
C ALA A 38 -12.47 3.94 -5.89
N PRO A 39 -13.60 4.41 -5.32
CA PRO A 39 -14.77 4.79 -6.12
C PRO A 39 -14.52 6.01 -7.01
N LEU A 40 -13.72 6.96 -6.54
CA LEU A 40 -13.38 8.14 -7.31
C LEU A 40 -12.61 7.78 -8.60
N SER A 41 -11.83 6.69 -8.57
CA SER A 41 -11.07 6.18 -9.72
C SER A 41 -11.96 5.71 -10.87
N GLU A 42 -13.16 5.22 -10.58
CA GLU A 42 -14.10 4.74 -11.59
C GLU A 42 -14.80 5.90 -12.31
N ILE A 43 -14.92 7.05 -11.64
CA ILE A 43 -15.63 8.23 -12.16
C ILE A 43 -14.68 9.17 -12.90
N LEU A 44 -13.59 9.56 -12.25
CA LEU A 44 -12.62 10.52 -12.81
C LEU A 44 -11.62 9.87 -13.77
N GLY A 45 -11.57 8.53 -13.80
CA GLY A 45 -10.56 7.74 -14.50
C GLY A 45 -9.30 7.53 -13.65
N ARG A 46 -8.66 6.38 -13.85
CA ARG A 46 -7.52 5.92 -13.05
C ARG A 46 -6.28 6.78 -13.31
N LYS A 47 -6.02 7.18 -14.57
CA LYS A 47 -4.82 7.97 -14.93
C LYS A 47 -4.72 9.26 -14.13
N TRP A 48 -5.75 10.11 -14.22
CA TRP A 48 -5.72 11.42 -13.59
C TRP A 48 -5.71 11.31 -12.07
N LEU A 49 -6.35 10.27 -11.52
CA LEU A 49 -6.30 10.05 -10.09
C LEU A 49 -4.90 9.64 -9.63
N TYR A 50 -4.17 8.81 -10.36
CA TYR A 50 -2.75 8.53 -10.09
C TYR A 50 -1.90 9.81 -10.11
N VAL A 51 -2.06 10.65 -11.14
CA VAL A 51 -1.27 11.89 -11.27
C VAL A 51 -1.54 12.84 -10.11
N ILE A 52 -2.82 13.10 -9.78
CA ILE A 52 -3.19 14.02 -8.68
C ILE A 52 -2.69 13.48 -7.34
N THR A 53 -3.00 12.22 -7.04
CA THR A 53 -2.68 11.63 -5.73
C THR A 53 -1.18 11.47 -5.52
N ALA A 54 -0.43 11.06 -6.54
CA ALA A 54 1.02 10.94 -6.46
C ALA A 54 1.70 12.31 -6.38
N SER A 55 1.21 13.32 -7.11
CA SER A 55 1.72 14.70 -6.99
C SER A 55 1.45 15.28 -5.60
N CYS A 56 0.25 15.08 -5.05
CA CYS A 56 -0.07 15.51 -3.70
C CYS A 56 0.75 14.77 -2.64
N LEU A 57 0.98 13.46 -2.80
CA LEU A 57 1.86 12.69 -1.93
C LEU A 57 3.26 13.34 -1.86
N LEU A 58 3.85 13.70 -2.99
CA LEU A 58 5.15 14.40 -3.00
C LEU A 58 5.06 15.79 -2.39
N ALA A 59 4.04 16.57 -2.74
CA ALA A 59 3.86 17.92 -2.19
C ALA A 59 3.77 17.89 -0.65
N PHE A 60 2.95 16.99 -0.08
CA PHE A 60 2.82 16.85 1.38
C PHE A 60 4.06 16.23 2.02
N THR A 61 4.77 15.33 1.33
CA THR A 61 6.06 14.80 1.81
C THR A 61 7.11 15.91 1.88
N GLY A 62 7.14 16.82 0.91
CA GLY A 62 8.03 17.98 0.90
C GLY A 62 7.63 19.04 1.94
N ALA A 63 6.33 19.32 2.08
CA ALA A 63 5.82 20.19 3.14
C ALA A 63 6.18 19.65 4.53
N ALA A 64 6.14 18.32 4.70
CA ALA A 64 6.54 17.68 5.93
C ALA A 64 8.05 17.72 6.19
N ALA A 65 8.89 17.83 5.15
CA ALA A 65 10.33 18.07 5.30
C ALA A 65 10.61 19.50 5.78
N GLY A 66 9.84 20.47 5.28
CA GLY A 66 9.91 21.88 5.66
C GLY A 66 9.10 22.25 6.91
N ALA A 67 8.51 21.28 7.60
CA ALA A 67 7.68 21.56 8.77
C ALA A 67 8.51 22.12 9.93
N GLN A 68 8.08 23.28 10.45
CA GLN A 68 8.68 23.95 11.61
C GLN A 68 7.91 23.70 12.91
N ASN A 69 6.70 23.15 12.82
CA ASN A 69 5.85 22.83 13.96
C ASN A 69 5.45 21.35 13.92
N PHE A 70 5.34 20.74 15.08
CA PHE A 70 4.94 19.35 15.20
C PHE A 70 3.53 19.09 14.65
N GLY A 71 2.58 20.00 14.90
CA GLY A 71 1.22 19.90 14.33
C GLY A 71 1.20 19.91 12.79
N THR A 72 2.02 20.76 12.16
CA THR A 72 2.17 20.78 10.70
C THR A 72 2.72 19.46 10.18
N LEU A 73 3.72 18.89 10.89
CA LEU A 73 4.28 17.59 10.56
C LEU A 73 3.18 16.51 10.56
N LEU A 74 2.36 16.45 11.61
CA LEU A 74 1.27 15.49 11.74
C LEU A 74 0.23 15.59 10.63
N VAL A 75 -0.23 16.82 10.32
CA VAL A 75 -1.22 17.05 9.26
C VAL A 75 -0.65 16.63 7.89
N CYS A 76 0.58 17.04 7.58
CA CYS A 76 1.23 16.64 6.34
C CYS A 76 1.44 15.13 6.25
N ARG A 77 1.74 14.43 7.36
CA ARG A 77 1.82 12.97 7.39
C ARG A 77 0.48 12.32 7.07
N PHE A 78 -0.59 12.75 7.72
CA PHE A 78 -1.92 12.21 7.49
C PHE A 78 -2.34 12.38 6.03
N LEU A 79 -2.18 13.58 5.47
CA LEU A 79 -2.54 13.89 4.08
C LEU A 79 -1.66 13.14 3.07
N ALA A 80 -0.36 13.01 3.35
CA ALA A 80 0.55 12.20 2.53
C ALA A 80 0.12 10.73 2.52
N GLY A 81 -0.24 10.15 3.67
CA GLY A 81 -0.73 8.77 3.75
C GLY A 81 -2.08 8.58 3.05
N PHE A 82 -3.02 9.49 3.30
CA PHE A 82 -4.36 9.47 2.72
C PHE A 82 -4.33 9.50 1.20
N LEU A 83 -3.63 10.47 0.61
CA LEU A 83 -3.52 10.60 -0.84
C LEU A 83 -2.57 9.55 -1.43
N GLY A 84 -1.51 9.17 -0.72
CA GLY A 84 -0.57 8.13 -1.15
C GLY A 84 -1.16 6.72 -1.26
N SER A 85 -2.28 6.46 -0.56
CA SER A 85 -2.97 5.15 -0.60
C SER A 85 -3.53 4.77 -1.98
N ALA A 86 -3.65 5.74 -2.89
CA ALA A 86 -4.17 5.56 -4.24
C ALA A 86 -3.44 4.48 -5.04
N GLY A 87 -2.12 4.40 -4.86
CA GLY A 87 -1.27 3.38 -5.50
C GLY A 87 -1.75 1.96 -5.20
N VAL A 88 -1.98 1.69 -3.92
CA VAL A 88 -2.41 0.39 -3.40
C VAL A 88 -3.86 0.12 -3.78
N ALA A 89 -4.73 1.11 -3.60
CA ALA A 89 -6.17 0.97 -3.84
C ALA A 89 -6.51 0.70 -5.32
N MET A 90 -5.86 1.42 -6.24
CA MET A 90 -6.18 1.34 -7.67
C MET A 90 -5.32 0.32 -8.43
N GLY A 91 -4.15 -0.04 -7.91
CA GLY A 91 -3.18 -0.86 -8.64
C GLY A 91 -3.69 -2.25 -8.99
N ALA A 92 -4.36 -2.92 -8.05
CA ALA A 92 -4.99 -4.21 -8.30
C ALA A 92 -6.04 -4.14 -9.43
N GLY A 93 -6.87 -3.09 -9.42
CA GLY A 93 -7.88 -2.87 -10.47
C GLY A 93 -7.27 -2.52 -11.83
N THR A 94 -6.17 -1.76 -11.86
CA THR A 94 -5.45 -1.47 -13.11
C THR A 94 -4.87 -2.75 -13.73
N ILE A 95 -4.33 -3.64 -12.90
CA ILE A 95 -3.76 -4.91 -13.38
C ILE A 95 -4.85 -5.81 -13.97
N SER A 96 -6.00 -5.92 -13.31
CA SER A 96 -7.12 -6.70 -13.84
C SER A 96 -7.73 -6.11 -15.12
N ASP A 97 -7.62 -4.79 -15.31
CA ASP A 97 -8.12 -4.12 -16.52
C ASP A 97 -7.17 -4.33 -17.73
N VAL A 98 -5.86 -4.48 -17.49
CA VAL A 98 -4.83 -4.60 -18.54
C VAL A 98 -4.49 -6.05 -18.86
N TRP A 99 -4.41 -6.92 -17.85
CA TRP A 99 -3.99 -8.31 -18.00
C TRP A 99 -5.16 -9.26 -17.84
N ALA A 100 -5.31 -10.17 -18.80
CA ALA A 100 -6.25 -11.29 -18.68
C ALA A 100 -5.87 -12.19 -17.49
N LEU A 101 -6.87 -12.86 -16.91
CA LEU A 101 -6.79 -13.75 -15.73
C LEU A 101 -5.91 -15.01 -15.90
N GLY A 102 -5.06 -15.07 -16.93
CA GLY A 102 -4.10 -16.15 -17.15
C GLY A 102 -2.81 -16.00 -16.32
N ARG A 103 -1.84 -16.88 -16.61
CA ARG A 103 -0.54 -16.97 -15.91
C ARG A 103 0.19 -15.63 -15.83
N THR A 104 0.18 -14.84 -16.89
CA THR A 104 0.85 -13.53 -16.93
C THR A 104 0.20 -12.53 -15.98
N GLY A 105 -1.13 -12.49 -15.89
CA GLY A 105 -1.85 -11.63 -14.96
C GLY A 105 -1.53 -11.97 -13.50
N GLY A 106 -1.47 -13.26 -13.16
CA GLY A 106 -1.08 -13.73 -11.83
C GLY A 106 0.32 -13.27 -11.41
N ILE A 107 1.32 -13.39 -12.29
CA ILE A 107 2.69 -12.93 -12.03
C ILE A 107 2.73 -11.41 -11.82
N VAL A 108 2.04 -10.64 -12.65
CA VAL A 108 2.00 -9.18 -12.53
C VAL A 108 1.31 -8.75 -11.23
N SER A 109 0.22 -9.41 -10.83
CA SER A 109 -0.42 -9.17 -9.53
C SER A 109 0.51 -9.47 -8.36
N LEU A 110 1.31 -10.53 -8.43
CA LEU A 110 2.30 -10.85 -7.40
C LEU A 110 3.41 -9.80 -7.29
N LEU A 111 3.95 -9.38 -8.44
CA LEU A 111 4.96 -8.31 -8.49
C LEU A 111 4.41 -6.99 -7.95
N PHE A 112 3.11 -6.72 -8.15
CA PHE A 112 2.46 -5.57 -7.57
C PHE A 112 2.32 -5.66 -6.05
N ILE A 113 1.83 -6.79 -5.52
CA ILE A 113 1.66 -7.01 -4.08
C ILE A 113 3.00 -6.89 -3.35
N LEU A 114 4.09 -7.30 -4.00
CA LEU A 114 5.45 -7.17 -3.51
C LEU A 114 5.84 -5.74 -3.12
N GLY A 115 5.43 -4.75 -3.91
CA GLY A 115 5.81 -3.34 -3.72
C GLY A 115 5.43 -2.80 -2.33
N PRO A 116 4.14 -2.85 -1.95
CA PRO A 116 3.67 -2.41 -0.63
C PRO A 116 4.30 -3.12 0.57
N PHE A 117 4.81 -4.35 0.41
CA PHE A 117 5.49 -5.08 1.49
C PHE A 117 7.00 -4.80 1.55
N LEU A 118 7.66 -4.70 0.39
CA LEU A 118 9.09 -4.36 0.31
C LEU A 118 9.35 -2.91 0.73
N GLY A 119 8.47 -1.97 0.37
CA GLY A 119 8.63 -0.55 0.68
C GLY A 119 8.86 -0.26 2.17
N PRO A 120 7.97 -0.70 3.08
CA PRO A 120 8.14 -0.54 4.53
C PRO A 120 9.34 -1.28 5.13
N SER A 121 9.91 -2.28 4.44
CA SER A 121 11.07 -3.02 4.94
C SER A 121 12.38 -2.41 4.48
N LEU A 122 12.45 -1.99 3.22
CA LEU A 122 13.62 -1.32 2.65
C LEU A 122 13.71 0.15 3.09
N GLY A 123 12.57 0.78 3.41
CA GLY A 123 12.51 2.18 3.84
C GLY A 123 13.32 2.47 5.12
N PRO A 124 13.14 1.73 6.22
CA PRO A 124 13.94 1.88 7.43
C PRO A 124 15.42 1.57 7.20
N LEU A 125 15.75 0.56 6.39
CA LEU A 125 17.13 0.24 6.01
C LEU A 125 17.79 1.43 5.30
N ALA A 126 17.20 1.91 4.20
CA ALA A 126 17.73 3.06 3.47
C ALA A 126 17.78 4.33 4.34
N GLY A 127 16.72 4.56 5.14
CA GLY A 127 16.64 5.70 6.04
C GLY A 127 17.72 5.71 7.12
N ALA A 128 18.07 4.56 7.68
CA ALA A 128 19.12 4.43 8.69
C ALA A 128 20.51 4.81 8.17
N TYR A 129 20.85 4.36 6.96
CA TYR A 129 22.13 4.70 6.32
C TYR A 129 22.21 6.19 5.93
N ILE A 130 21.10 6.76 5.47
CA ILE A 130 21.04 8.18 5.09
C ILE A 130 21.20 9.08 6.31
N LEU A 131 20.51 8.78 7.42
CA LEU A 131 20.66 9.54 8.68
C LEU A 131 22.11 9.57 9.13
N HIS A 132 22.75 8.41 9.14
CA HIS A 132 24.15 8.29 9.53
C HIS A 132 25.08 9.14 8.65
N ASN A 133 24.87 9.14 7.33
CA ASN A 133 25.72 9.89 6.38
C ASN A 133 25.47 11.41 6.41
N HIS A 134 24.27 11.84 6.80
CA HIS A 134 23.84 13.24 6.77
C HIS A 134 23.71 13.87 8.17
N ARG A 135 24.56 13.46 9.11
CA ARG A 135 24.65 14.03 10.48
C ARG A 135 23.31 14.05 11.23
N ASP A 136 22.55 12.95 11.11
CA ASP A 136 21.27 12.77 11.80
C ASP A 136 20.20 13.82 11.48
N ASP A 137 20.28 14.48 10.33
CA ASP A 137 19.19 15.32 9.84
C ASP A 137 18.05 14.43 9.30
N TRP A 138 16.95 14.37 10.06
CA TRP A 138 15.79 13.55 9.72
C TRP A 138 15.08 13.99 8.43
N ARG A 139 15.23 15.25 8.01
CA ARG A 139 14.60 15.79 6.79
C ARG A 139 15.07 15.07 5.54
N TRP A 140 16.30 14.55 5.54
CA TRP A 140 16.84 13.72 4.45
C TRP A 140 16.03 12.46 4.18
N THR A 141 15.34 11.92 5.19
CA THR A 141 14.41 10.80 4.96
C THR A 141 13.23 11.19 4.07
N GLN A 142 12.86 12.46 4.06
CA GLN A 142 11.78 13.00 3.24
C GLN A 142 12.30 13.41 1.87
N TYR A 143 13.46 14.04 1.80
CA TYR A 143 14.11 14.38 0.53
C TYR A 143 14.38 13.13 -0.32
N LEU A 144 14.78 12.02 0.30
CA LEU A 144 14.92 10.75 -0.41
C LEU A 144 13.61 10.32 -1.09
N LEU A 145 12.50 10.39 -0.36
CA LEU A 145 11.18 10.02 -0.90
C LEU A 145 10.77 10.94 -2.06
N LEU A 146 11.14 12.22 -2.00
CA LEU A 146 10.92 13.15 -3.12
C LEU A 146 11.76 12.79 -4.34
N ILE A 147 13.05 12.49 -4.14
CA ILE A 147 13.97 12.14 -5.22
C ILE A 147 13.53 10.84 -5.91
N LEU A 148 13.14 9.82 -5.13
CA LEU A 148 12.68 8.54 -5.68
C LEU A 148 11.27 8.64 -6.28
N GLY A 149 10.40 9.47 -5.69
CA GLY A 149 9.02 9.59 -6.13
C GLY A 149 8.82 10.50 -7.34
N ALA A 150 9.66 11.51 -7.55
CA ALA A 150 9.53 12.45 -8.66
C ALA A 150 9.58 11.77 -10.05
N PRO A 151 10.53 10.85 -10.34
CA PRO A 151 10.52 10.07 -11.59
C PRO A 151 9.26 9.22 -11.75
N ILE A 152 8.72 8.67 -10.66
CA ILE A 152 7.50 7.86 -10.69
C ILE A 152 6.31 8.73 -11.10
N VAL A 153 6.17 9.93 -10.51
CA VAL A 153 5.12 10.89 -10.91
C VAL A 153 5.25 11.27 -12.37
N LEU A 154 6.46 11.56 -12.85
CA LEU A 154 6.71 11.83 -14.27
C LEU A 154 6.31 10.64 -15.15
N GLY A 155 6.62 9.41 -14.72
CA GLY A 155 6.17 8.18 -15.39
C GLY A 155 4.66 8.05 -15.46
N THR A 156 3.92 8.44 -14.41
CA THR A 156 2.45 8.40 -14.42
C THR A 156 1.82 9.36 -15.45
N LEU A 157 2.51 10.45 -15.83
CA LEU A 157 2.03 11.36 -16.87
C LEU A 157 2.01 10.68 -18.26
N LEU A 158 2.98 9.80 -18.51
CA LEU A 158 3.11 9.01 -19.74
C LEU A 158 2.09 7.86 -19.81
N MET A 159 1.47 7.50 -18.68
CA MET A 159 0.50 6.43 -18.63
C MET A 159 -0.74 6.73 -19.49
N GLN A 160 -1.32 5.71 -20.10
CA GLN A 160 -2.61 5.83 -20.79
C GLN A 160 -3.77 5.54 -19.83
N GLU A 161 -4.97 5.99 -20.19
CA GLU A 161 -6.16 5.72 -19.39
C GLU A 161 -6.49 4.22 -19.44
N THR A 162 -6.64 3.59 -18.27
CA THR A 162 -6.94 2.16 -18.12
C THR A 162 -8.38 1.88 -17.71
N ALA A 163 -9.14 2.90 -17.29
CA ALA A 163 -10.53 2.72 -16.89
C ALA A 163 -11.42 2.34 -18.08
N LYS A 164 -11.83 1.07 -18.16
CA LYS A 164 -12.65 0.49 -19.25
C LYS A 164 -13.91 1.32 -19.55
N ASN A 165 -14.64 1.72 -18.50
CA ASN A 165 -15.86 2.52 -18.64
C ASN A 165 -15.60 3.90 -19.28
N ARG A 166 -14.44 4.50 -19.02
CA ARG A 166 -14.05 5.78 -19.60
C ARG A 166 -13.56 5.65 -21.03
N ILE A 167 -12.82 4.58 -21.35
CA ILE A 167 -12.39 4.27 -22.73
C ILE A 167 -13.62 4.04 -23.61
N LEU A 168 -14.57 3.22 -23.16
CA LEU A 168 -15.81 2.95 -23.88
C LEU A 168 -16.66 4.21 -24.04
N ARG A 169 -16.75 5.07 -23.02
CA ARG A 169 -17.46 6.35 -23.09
C ARG A 169 -16.78 7.35 -24.04
N ASN A 170 -15.46 7.37 -24.10
CA ASN A 170 -14.73 8.22 -25.05
C ASN A 170 -14.87 7.70 -26.48
N ALA A 171 -14.87 6.38 -26.67
CA ALA A 171 -15.09 5.74 -27.96
C ALA A 171 -16.53 5.92 -28.48
N SER A 172 -17.54 5.86 -27.59
CA SER A 172 -18.94 6.14 -27.97
C SER A 172 -19.14 7.62 -28.31
N LYS A 173 -18.56 8.54 -27.52
CA LYS A 173 -18.56 9.98 -27.83
C LYS A 173 -17.88 10.30 -29.17
N ALA A 174 -16.80 9.61 -29.50
CA ALA A 174 -16.09 9.78 -30.77
C ALA A 174 -16.84 9.18 -31.98
N LYS A 175 -17.65 8.13 -31.76
CA LYS A 175 -18.48 7.51 -32.81
C LYS A 175 -19.81 8.23 -33.06
N GLU A 176 -20.44 8.82 -32.05
CA GLU A 176 -21.82 9.30 -32.13
C GLU A 176 -21.99 10.83 -32.16
N GLY A 177 -20.92 11.63 -32.14
CA GLY A 177 -21.05 13.07 -32.38
C GLY A 177 -22.03 13.76 -31.43
N SER A 178 -21.85 13.57 -30.12
CA SER A 178 -22.65 14.15 -29.03
C SER A 178 -24.10 13.64 -28.87
N GLU A 179 -24.49 13.51 -27.59
CA GLU A 179 -25.86 13.32 -27.05
C GLU A 179 -26.37 11.91 -26.72
N SER A 180 -25.53 10.88 -26.69
CA SER A 180 -25.94 9.60 -26.10
C SER A 180 -25.79 9.59 -24.56
N GLY A 181 -26.88 9.96 -23.88
CA GLY A 181 -27.22 9.49 -22.52
C GLY A 181 -26.27 9.90 -21.41
N ASN A 182 -26.49 11.10 -20.84
CA ASN A 182 -25.86 11.53 -19.60
C ASN A 182 -26.46 10.80 -18.37
N GLN A 183 -26.37 9.47 -18.31
CA GLN A 183 -26.53 8.73 -17.05
C GLN A 183 -25.25 8.88 -16.24
N GLN A 184 -24.96 10.12 -15.80
CA GLN A 184 -24.07 10.32 -14.67
C GLN A 184 -24.83 9.83 -13.45
N THR A 185 -24.60 8.57 -13.07
CA THR A 185 -25.00 8.12 -11.73
C THR A 185 -24.43 9.13 -10.74
N PRO A 186 -25.25 9.75 -9.88
CA PRO A 186 -24.80 10.86 -9.06
C PRO A 186 -23.66 10.40 -8.16
N PHE A 187 -22.65 11.26 -7.99
CA PHE A 187 -21.45 10.99 -7.18
C PHE A 187 -21.79 10.42 -5.79
N SER A 188 -22.84 10.97 -5.16
CA SER A 188 -23.36 10.50 -3.89
C SER A 188 -23.85 9.04 -3.94
N GLN A 189 -24.49 8.62 -5.03
CA GLN A 189 -24.98 7.25 -5.18
C GLN A 189 -23.86 6.24 -5.44
N ILE A 190 -22.82 6.61 -6.20
CA ILE A 190 -21.65 5.75 -6.42
C ILE A 190 -20.85 5.61 -5.12
N MET A 191 -20.61 6.72 -4.41
CA MET A 191 -19.92 6.69 -3.11
C MET A 191 -20.73 5.89 -2.08
N ARG A 192 -22.05 6.12 -2.00
CA ARG A 192 -22.93 5.36 -1.12
C ARG A 192 -22.91 3.88 -1.46
N PHE A 193 -22.99 3.50 -2.74
CA PHE A 193 -22.95 2.09 -3.14
C PHE A 193 -21.59 1.44 -2.83
N SER A 194 -20.49 2.16 -3.09
CA SER A 194 -19.12 1.67 -2.91
C SER A 194 -18.71 1.55 -1.45
N VAL A 195 -19.31 2.33 -0.55
CA VAL A 195 -19.05 2.25 0.90
C VAL A 195 -20.07 1.35 1.61
N VAL A 196 -21.36 1.47 1.30
CA VAL A 196 -22.42 0.71 2.00
C VAL A 196 -22.33 -0.78 1.70
N ARG A 197 -22.00 -1.18 0.46
CA ARG A 197 -21.95 -2.60 0.10
C ARG A 197 -20.84 -3.37 0.85
N PRO A 198 -19.58 -2.90 0.90
CA PRO A 198 -18.54 -3.56 1.69
C PRO A 198 -18.83 -3.56 3.19
N VAL A 199 -19.35 -2.45 3.74
CA VAL A 199 -19.71 -2.36 5.17
C VAL A 199 -20.84 -3.34 5.51
N LYS A 200 -21.86 -3.42 4.65
CA LYS A 200 -22.95 -4.39 4.81
C LYS A 200 -22.45 -5.83 4.73
N MET A 201 -21.62 -6.15 3.74
CA MET A 201 -20.99 -7.47 3.64
C MET A 201 -20.14 -7.80 4.87
N LEU A 202 -19.41 -6.83 5.43
CA LEU A 202 -18.61 -7.02 6.63
C LEU A 202 -19.47 -7.38 7.86
N CYS A 203 -20.65 -6.78 8.00
CA CYS A 203 -21.54 -7.03 9.14
C CYS A 203 -22.45 -8.25 8.95
N ASP A 204 -22.92 -8.51 7.72
CA ASP A 204 -23.91 -9.55 7.43
C ASP A 204 -23.28 -10.92 7.12
N GLU A 205 -22.07 -10.95 6.55
CA GLU A 205 -21.39 -12.19 6.14
C GLU A 205 -20.30 -12.58 7.14
N ALA A 206 -20.55 -13.61 7.95
CA ALA A 206 -19.61 -14.07 8.99
C ALA A 206 -18.23 -14.48 8.43
N ILE A 207 -18.19 -15.03 7.21
CA ILE A 207 -16.94 -15.42 6.54
C ILE A 207 -16.08 -14.19 6.23
N VAL A 208 -16.71 -13.11 5.72
CA VAL A 208 -16.02 -11.85 5.41
C VAL A 208 -15.51 -11.20 6.68
N LEU A 209 -16.31 -11.19 7.75
CA LEU A 209 -15.91 -10.66 9.06
C LEU A 209 -14.68 -11.40 9.61
N SER A 210 -14.70 -12.73 9.60
CA SER A 210 -13.60 -13.55 10.11
C SER A 210 -12.30 -13.31 9.34
N LEU A 211 -12.35 -13.32 8.01
CA LEU A 211 -11.17 -13.05 7.16
C LEU A 211 -10.67 -11.60 7.32
N THR A 212 -11.57 -10.63 7.51
CA THR A 212 -11.21 -9.23 7.71
C THR A 212 -10.51 -9.03 9.06
N ILE A 213 -11.03 -9.63 10.13
CA ILE A 213 -10.39 -9.56 11.47
C ILE A 213 -9.01 -10.21 11.43
N TYR A 214 -8.89 -11.37 10.78
CA TYR A 214 -7.61 -12.08 10.65
C TYR A 214 -6.58 -11.25 9.87
N THR A 215 -6.95 -10.69 8.70
CA THR A 215 -6.03 -9.87 7.91
C THR A 215 -5.69 -8.55 8.62
N ALA A 216 -6.66 -7.93 9.31
CA ALA A 216 -6.42 -6.73 10.12
C ALA A 216 -5.41 -7.01 11.25
N PHE A 217 -5.54 -8.15 11.95
CA PHE A 217 -4.58 -8.56 12.97
C PHE A 217 -3.19 -8.79 12.39
N ALA A 218 -3.07 -9.51 11.27
CA ALA A 218 -1.80 -9.74 10.59
C ALA A 218 -1.11 -8.43 10.15
N TYR A 219 -1.88 -7.48 9.61
CA TYR A 219 -1.38 -6.15 9.26
C TYR A 219 -0.95 -5.35 10.49
N ALA A 220 -1.75 -5.37 11.58
CA ALA A 220 -1.42 -4.67 12.81
C ALA A 220 -0.09 -5.17 13.41
N VAL A 221 0.10 -6.48 13.45
CA VAL A 221 1.37 -7.12 13.87
C VAL A 221 2.53 -6.66 12.99
N THR A 222 2.37 -6.69 11.67
CA THR A 222 3.42 -6.32 10.71
C THR A 222 3.82 -4.83 10.84
N PHE A 223 2.84 -3.92 10.93
CA PHE A 223 3.13 -2.50 11.11
C PHE A 223 3.71 -2.19 12.50
N SER A 224 3.28 -2.90 13.54
CA SER A 224 3.86 -2.80 14.88
C SER A 224 5.32 -3.25 14.90
N TYR A 225 5.65 -4.32 14.16
CA TYR A 225 7.03 -4.76 13.97
C TYR A 225 7.90 -3.66 13.36
N PHE A 226 7.45 -2.97 12.31
CA PHE A 226 8.23 -1.87 11.73
C PHE A 226 8.53 -0.73 12.72
N GLY A 227 7.60 -0.42 13.63
CA GLY A 227 7.80 0.60 14.66
C GLY A 227 8.67 0.15 15.84
N SER A 228 8.60 -1.13 16.22
CA SER A 228 9.24 -1.68 17.41
C SER A 228 10.60 -2.33 17.15
N ALA A 229 10.83 -2.93 15.98
CA ALA A 229 12.05 -3.69 15.69
C ALA A 229 13.32 -2.85 15.82
N MET A 230 13.34 -1.64 15.24
CA MET A 230 14.47 -0.72 15.39
C MET A 230 14.72 -0.36 16.86
N TYR A 231 13.65 -0.16 17.61
CA TYR A 231 13.76 0.24 19.01
C TYR A 231 14.35 -0.88 19.88
N VAL A 232 13.84 -2.11 19.74
CA VAL A 232 14.32 -3.26 20.50
C VAL A 232 15.78 -3.58 20.15
N LEU A 233 16.14 -3.53 18.86
CA LEU A 233 17.53 -3.75 18.43
C LEU A 233 18.50 -2.70 18.98
N GLN A 234 18.06 -1.45 19.10
CA GLN A 234 18.88 -0.38 19.67
C GLN A 234 18.96 -0.46 21.21
N LEU A 235 17.85 -0.72 21.89
CA LEU A 235 17.78 -0.65 23.36
C LEU A 235 18.37 -1.90 24.02
N GLU A 236 17.95 -3.09 23.61
CA GLU A 236 18.31 -4.36 24.26
C GLU A 236 19.63 -4.92 23.74
N TYR A 237 19.85 -4.84 22.43
CA TYR A 237 21.04 -5.39 21.77
C TYR A 237 22.15 -4.35 21.57
N GLY A 238 21.89 -3.07 21.86
CA GLY A 238 22.88 -2.00 21.72
C GLY A 238 23.34 -1.74 20.28
N PHE A 239 22.53 -2.09 19.28
CA PHE A 239 22.92 -1.93 17.88
C PHE A 239 22.93 -0.45 17.46
N ASP A 240 23.97 -0.04 16.73
CA ASP A 240 24.01 1.24 16.03
C ASP A 240 22.87 1.29 14.97
N LEU A 241 22.42 2.51 14.61
CA LEU A 241 21.29 2.74 13.71
C LEU A 241 21.40 1.96 12.39
N ARG A 242 22.61 1.86 11.83
CA ARG A 242 22.90 1.10 10.60
C ARG A 242 22.72 -0.41 10.78
N HIS A 243 23.23 -0.95 11.89
CA HIS A 243 23.11 -2.38 12.21
C HIS A 243 21.65 -2.76 12.51
N ALA A 244 20.90 -1.89 13.20
CA ALA A 244 19.46 -2.06 13.38
C ALA A 244 18.71 -2.04 12.04
N GLY A 245 19.15 -1.21 11.08
CA GLY A 245 18.66 -1.20 9.69
C GLY A 245 18.80 -2.54 8.96
N LEU A 246 19.94 -3.19 9.12
CA LEU A 246 20.21 -4.50 8.49
C LEU A 246 19.25 -5.60 8.97
N GLY A 247 18.70 -5.46 10.18
CA GLY A 247 17.69 -6.38 10.71
C GLY A 247 16.44 -6.51 9.83
N PHE A 248 16.11 -5.51 9.00
CA PHE A 248 14.97 -5.60 8.07
C PHE A 248 15.24 -6.46 6.83
N ILE A 249 16.49 -6.86 6.57
CA ILE A 249 16.81 -7.77 5.47
C ILE A 249 16.18 -9.14 5.70
N SER A 250 16.05 -9.59 6.95
CA SER A 250 15.36 -10.86 7.27
C SER A 250 13.90 -10.84 6.81
N VAL A 251 13.21 -9.72 6.96
CA VAL A 251 11.83 -9.52 6.49
C VAL A 251 11.76 -9.58 4.97
N VAL A 252 12.72 -8.97 4.27
CA VAL A 252 12.81 -9.04 2.81
C VAL A 252 13.00 -10.48 2.35
N ILE A 253 13.88 -11.25 3.00
CA ILE A 253 14.08 -12.68 2.72
C ILE A 253 12.77 -13.44 2.94
N GLY A 254 12.05 -13.15 4.02
CA GLY A 254 10.73 -13.72 4.31
C GLY A 254 9.71 -13.48 3.19
N TYR A 255 9.63 -12.26 2.65
CA TYR A 255 8.75 -11.97 1.52
C TYR A 255 9.15 -12.71 0.23
N VAL A 256 10.45 -12.83 -0.06
CA VAL A 256 10.93 -13.60 -1.21
C VAL A 256 10.53 -15.07 -1.07
N MET A 257 10.72 -15.66 0.12
CA MET A 257 10.30 -17.03 0.41
C MET A 257 8.78 -17.21 0.30
N ALA A 258 7.99 -16.23 0.76
CA ALA A 258 6.53 -16.27 0.65
C ALA A 258 6.06 -16.29 -0.81
N ILE A 259 6.73 -15.55 -1.69
CA ILE A 259 6.40 -15.53 -3.12
C ILE A 259 6.78 -16.82 -3.81
N ILE A 260 7.96 -17.36 -3.51
CA ILE A 260 8.38 -18.66 -4.05
C ILE A 260 7.35 -19.72 -3.65
N THR A 261 6.92 -19.71 -2.39
CA THR A 261 5.89 -20.61 -1.90
C THR A 261 4.58 -20.40 -2.66
N PHE A 262 4.11 -19.16 -2.80
CA PHE A 262 2.90 -18.86 -3.56
C PHE A 262 2.98 -19.30 -5.03
N LEU A 263 4.12 -19.08 -5.71
CA LEU A 263 4.34 -19.51 -7.09
C LEU A 263 4.33 -21.03 -7.23
N VAL A 264 4.88 -21.76 -6.26
CA VAL A 264 4.79 -23.22 -6.22
C VAL A 264 3.34 -23.66 -6.07
N PHE A 265 2.57 -23.04 -5.18
CA PHE A 265 1.13 -23.35 -5.03
C PHE A 265 0.32 -23.04 -6.28
N ASP A 266 0.54 -21.89 -6.91
CA ASP A 266 -0.16 -21.48 -8.13
C ASP A 266 0.16 -22.41 -9.31
N SER A 267 1.44 -22.74 -9.50
CA SER A 267 1.89 -23.61 -10.59
C SER A 267 1.54 -25.09 -10.40
N THR A 268 1.29 -25.54 -9.17
CA THR A 268 0.99 -26.95 -8.88
C THR A 268 -0.49 -27.17 -8.59
N LEU A 269 -1.03 -26.54 -7.54
CA LEU A 269 -2.37 -26.81 -7.03
C LEU A 269 -3.43 -26.11 -7.89
N TYR A 270 -3.23 -24.81 -8.14
CA TYR A 270 -4.18 -24.01 -8.91
C TYR A 270 -4.17 -24.39 -10.39
N ALA A 271 -2.99 -24.60 -10.98
CA ALA A 271 -2.87 -25.07 -12.37
C ALA A 271 -3.53 -26.45 -12.58
N LYS A 272 -3.37 -27.40 -11.64
CA LYS A 272 -4.06 -28.69 -11.70
C LYS A 272 -5.57 -28.55 -11.56
N ALA A 273 -6.04 -27.69 -10.66
CA ALA A 273 -7.47 -27.40 -10.51
C ALA A 273 -8.07 -26.76 -11.76
N LEU A 274 -7.34 -25.85 -12.42
CA LEU A 274 -7.75 -25.21 -13.66
C LEU A 274 -7.84 -26.20 -14.82
N GLN A 275 -6.89 -27.14 -14.92
CA GLN A 275 -6.92 -28.20 -15.91
C GLN A 275 -8.07 -29.19 -15.64
N ALA A 276 -8.31 -29.54 -14.37
CA ALA A 276 -9.40 -30.44 -13.99
C ALA A 276 -10.79 -29.81 -14.22
N GLY A 277 -10.92 -28.49 -14.07
CA GLY A 277 -12.16 -27.73 -14.29
C GLY A 277 -12.39 -27.25 -15.72
N GLY A 278 -11.59 -27.69 -16.70
CA GLY A 278 -11.77 -27.28 -18.11
C GLY A 278 -11.54 -25.79 -18.39
N GLY A 279 -10.76 -25.10 -17.54
CA GLY A 279 -10.50 -23.66 -17.66
C GLY A 279 -11.27 -22.77 -16.68
N ASP A 280 -12.15 -23.34 -15.85
CA ASP A 280 -12.87 -22.61 -14.79
C ASP A 280 -12.57 -23.24 -13.42
N ALA A 281 -11.58 -22.69 -12.71
CA ALA A 281 -11.22 -23.14 -11.38
C ALA A 281 -11.98 -22.33 -10.32
N ALA A 282 -12.56 -23.04 -9.36
CA ALA A 282 -13.24 -22.41 -8.23
C ALA A 282 -12.27 -21.47 -7.47
N PRO A 283 -12.67 -20.23 -7.14
CA PRO A 283 -11.79 -19.22 -6.54
C PRO A 283 -11.20 -19.64 -5.18
N GLU A 284 -11.85 -20.58 -4.49
CA GLU A 284 -11.44 -21.16 -3.21
C GLU A 284 -10.09 -21.88 -3.29
N HIS A 285 -9.69 -22.37 -4.47
CA HIS A 285 -8.38 -23.01 -4.64
C HIS A 285 -7.20 -22.07 -4.37
N ARG A 286 -7.41 -20.74 -4.40
CA ARG A 286 -6.38 -19.76 -4.02
C ARG A 286 -6.24 -19.61 -2.50
N LEU A 287 -7.22 -20.06 -1.72
CA LEU A 287 -7.21 -19.97 -0.26
C LEU A 287 -6.18 -20.91 0.38
N TYR A 288 -5.85 -22.04 -0.27
CA TYR A 288 -4.92 -23.03 0.28
C TYR A 288 -3.53 -22.45 0.57
N ALA A 289 -3.04 -21.53 -0.26
CA ALA A 289 -1.79 -20.82 0.01
C ALA A 289 -1.89 -19.96 1.29
N GLY A 290 -3.03 -19.30 1.50
CA GLY A 290 -3.33 -18.54 2.71
C GLY A 290 -3.44 -19.40 3.98
N MET A 291 -3.96 -20.63 3.85
CA MET A 291 -4.05 -21.58 4.98
C MET A 291 -2.69 -22.04 5.48
N MET A 292 -1.69 -22.18 4.60
CA MET A 292 -0.31 -22.43 5.04
C MET A 292 0.27 -21.21 5.75
N GLY A 293 0.03 -20.01 5.20
CA GLY A 293 0.47 -18.75 5.79
C GLY A 293 -0.09 -18.53 7.21
N SER A 294 -1.32 -18.98 7.49
CA SER A 294 -1.94 -18.82 8.81
C SER A 294 -1.30 -19.66 9.91
N VAL A 295 -0.65 -20.77 9.57
CA VAL A 295 0.13 -21.58 10.53
C VAL A 295 1.53 -21.01 10.72
N LEU A 296 2.14 -20.48 9.66
CA LEU A 296 3.49 -19.90 9.71
C LEU A 296 3.54 -18.60 10.52
N LEU A 297 2.49 -17.78 10.48
CA LEU A 297 2.43 -16.51 11.21
C LEU A 297 2.63 -16.68 12.73
N PRO A 298 1.88 -17.52 13.46
CA PRO A 298 2.11 -17.72 14.89
C PRO A 298 3.49 -18.35 15.18
N VAL A 299 3.96 -19.28 14.34
CA VAL A 299 5.31 -19.86 14.51
C VAL A 299 6.39 -18.78 14.43
N GLY A 300 6.29 -17.86 13.47
CA GLY A 300 7.21 -16.74 13.32
C GLY A 300 7.03 -15.60 14.33
N LEU A 301 6.02 -15.66 15.20
CA LEU A 301 5.90 -14.73 16.33
C LEU A 301 6.65 -15.21 17.59
N PHE A 302 6.90 -16.52 17.68
CA PHE A 302 7.63 -17.12 18.81
C PHE A 302 9.14 -17.24 18.57
N TRP A 303 9.59 -17.09 17.32
CA TRP A 303 10.98 -17.25 16.88
C TRP A 303 11.42 -16.04 16.06
#